data_AF-A0AAU2MP37-F1
#
_entry.id   AF-A0AAU2MP37-F1
#
_cell.length_a   1.000
_cell.length_b   1.000
_cell.length_c   1.000
_cell.angle_alpha   90.00
_cell.angle_beta   90.00
_cell.angle_gamma   90.00
#
_symmetry.space_group_name_H-M   'P 1'
#
loop_
_entity.id
_entity.type
_entity.pdbx_description
1 polymer ?
#
loop_
_entity_poly.entity_id
_entity_poly.type
_entity_poly.pdbx_seq_one_letter_code
_entity_poly.pdbx_strand_id
1 'polypeptide(L)'
;MRNHVVLGCGLPIEERIRQLAEGWIRDGRDPDHLVTGKAFFTVYSWYSRHWADHDIAWSEFVAASYDFIGGSDGWKAMLRERAACESCRDIYRLENIGLCTGCMRYTCYACGAHGSCVGEIV
;
A
#
# COMPACT_ATOMS: atom_id res chain seq x y z
N MET A 1 5.10 -10.03 -16.38
CA MET A 1 4.13 -10.35 -15.32
C MET A 1 3.05 -9.28 -15.33
N ARG A 2 1.77 -9.63 -15.48
CA ARG A 2 0.64 -8.67 -15.50
C ARG A 2 0.01 -8.64 -14.11
N ASN A 3 0.71 -8.09 -13.14
CA ASN A 3 0.16 -7.91 -11.82
C ASN A 3 -0.56 -6.55 -11.76
N HIS A 4 -1.88 -6.58 -11.58
CA HIS A 4 -2.77 -5.41 -11.61
C HIS A 4 -3.60 -5.28 -10.33
N VAL A 5 -3.08 -5.74 -9.18
CA VAL A 5 -3.79 -5.57 -7.91
C VAL A 5 -3.87 -4.07 -7.59
N VAL A 6 -5.08 -3.51 -7.71
CA VAL A 6 -5.39 -2.13 -7.35
C VAL A 6 -6.16 -2.13 -6.04
N LEU A 7 -5.65 -1.41 -5.05
CA LEU A 7 -6.40 -1.14 -3.83
C LEU A 7 -7.57 -0.21 -4.17
N GLY A 8 -8.79 -0.76 -4.18
CA GLY A 8 -10.01 0.03 -4.31
C GLY A 8 -10.18 1.03 -3.17
N CYS A 9 -11.18 1.91 -3.29
CA CYS A 9 -11.60 2.83 -2.23
C CYS A 9 -12.94 2.38 -1.61
N GLY A 10 -13.29 2.95 -0.45
CA GLY A 10 -14.63 2.81 0.15
C GLY A 10 -14.73 1.85 1.36
N LEU A 11 -13.80 0.90 1.50
CA LEU A 11 -13.65 0.09 2.72
C LEU A 11 -12.47 0.59 3.56
N PRO A 12 -12.43 0.32 4.88
CA PRO A 12 -11.21 0.48 5.67
C PRO A 12 -10.03 -0.26 5.00
N ILE A 13 -8.81 0.25 5.18
CA ILE A 13 -7.63 -0.36 4.53
C ILE A 13 -7.35 -1.75 5.09
N GLU A 14 -7.56 -1.94 6.38
CA GLU A 14 -7.55 -3.23 7.06
C GLU A 14 -8.42 -4.24 6.30
N GLU A 15 -9.71 -3.93 6.14
CA GLU A 15 -10.65 -4.81 5.45
C GLU A 15 -10.23 -5.14 4.00
N ARG A 16 -9.62 -4.19 3.29
CA ARG A 16 -9.10 -4.42 1.93
C ARG A 16 -7.91 -5.38 1.93
N ILE A 17 -6.98 -5.22 2.87
CA ILE A 17 -5.82 -6.11 3.01
C ILE A 17 -6.30 -7.52 3.39
N ARG A 18 -7.29 -7.62 4.30
CA ARG A 18 -7.93 -8.88 4.68
C ARG A 18 -8.43 -9.66 3.48
N GLN A 19 -9.22 -8.99 2.62
CA GLN A 19 -9.79 -9.62 1.43
C GLN A 19 -8.71 -10.07 0.43
N LEU A 20 -7.61 -9.32 0.30
CA LEU A 20 -6.48 -9.72 -0.54
C LEU A 20 -5.76 -10.94 0.02
N ALA A 21 -5.47 -10.97 1.32
CA ALA A 21 -4.81 -12.09 1.98
C ALA A 21 -5.68 -13.36 1.93
N GLU A 22 -6.98 -13.25 2.23
CA GLU A 22 -7.93 -14.36 2.13
C GLU A 22 -8.06 -14.89 0.71
N GLY A 23 -8.13 -13.99 -0.29
CA GLY A 23 -8.16 -14.36 -1.70
C GLY A 23 -6.88 -15.10 -2.12
N TRP A 24 -5.72 -14.55 -1.78
CA TRP A 24 -4.42 -15.18 -2.05
C TRP A 24 -4.33 -16.59 -1.43
N ILE A 25 -4.76 -16.77 -0.19
CA ILE A 25 -4.75 -18.08 0.48
C ILE A 25 -5.72 -19.05 -0.19
N ARG A 26 -6.96 -18.62 -0.45
CA ARG A 26 -8.00 -19.44 -1.08
C ARG A 26 -7.54 -19.94 -2.45
N ASP A 27 -6.86 -19.09 -3.20
CA ASP A 27 -6.46 -19.35 -4.58
C ASP A 27 -5.06 -20.02 -4.64
N GLY A 28 -4.61 -20.63 -3.54
CA GLY A 28 -3.42 -21.48 -3.50
C GLY A 28 -2.10 -20.73 -3.36
N ARG A 29 -2.14 -19.49 -2.86
CA ARG A 29 -1.01 -18.57 -2.72
C ARG A 29 -0.39 -18.16 -4.06
N ASP A 30 -1.21 -18.01 -5.10
CA ASP A 30 -0.76 -17.60 -6.44
C ASP A 30 -0.11 -16.20 -6.42
N PRO A 31 1.12 -16.03 -6.94
CA PRO A 31 1.81 -14.75 -7.05
C PRO A 31 1.03 -13.63 -7.77
N ASP A 32 0.07 -13.96 -8.64
CA ASP A 32 -0.75 -12.96 -9.34
C ASP A 32 -1.67 -12.17 -8.40
N HIS A 33 -1.87 -12.62 -7.16
CA HIS A 33 -2.62 -11.92 -6.11
C HIS A 33 -1.76 -10.98 -5.26
N LEU A 34 -0.43 -11.05 -5.35
CA LEU A 34 0.46 -10.25 -4.51
C LEU A 34 0.38 -8.78 -4.90
N VAL A 35 0.48 -7.88 -3.93
CA VAL A 35 0.49 -6.44 -4.21
C VAL A 35 1.88 -5.98 -4.65
N THR A 36 1.94 -5.05 -5.60
CA THR A 36 3.20 -4.45 -6.10
C THR A 36 3.09 -2.93 -6.22
N GLY A 37 4.23 -2.26 -6.45
CA GLY A 37 4.30 -0.82 -6.69
C GLY A 37 3.53 -0.01 -5.64
N LYS A 38 2.78 1.00 -6.08
CA LYS A 38 2.02 1.90 -5.20
C LYS A 38 1.02 1.19 -4.28
N ALA A 39 0.44 0.07 -4.72
CA ALA A 39 -0.42 -0.73 -3.87
C ALA A 39 0.38 -1.37 -2.73
N PHE A 40 1.54 -1.96 -3.03
CA PHE A 40 2.43 -2.50 -2.01
C PHE A 40 2.95 -1.42 -1.04
N PHE A 41 3.34 -0.24 -1.55
CA PHE A 41 3.71 0.90 -0.71
C PHE A 41 2.62 1.21 0.34
N THR A 42 1.35 1.22 -0.08
CA THR A 42 0.22 1.46 0.84
C THR A 42 0.12 0.37 1.90
N VAL A 43 0.10 -0.90 1.48
CA VAL A 43 -0.07 -2.05 2.37
C VAL A 43 1.08 -2.09 3.38
N TYR A 44 2.31 -1.96 2.91
CA TYR A 44 3.50 -2.07 3.74
C TYR A 44 3.65 -0.91 4.72
N SER A 45 3.38 0.34 4.29
CA SER A 45 3.44 1.50 5.18
C SER A 45 2.36 1.44 6.27
N TRP A 46 1.15 0.99 5.92
CA TRP A 46 0.09 0.77 6.90
C TRP A 46 0.42 -0.38 7.86
N TYR A 47 0.78 -1.55 7.33
CA TYR A 47 1.18 -2.74 8.11
C TYR A 47 2.29 -2.42 9.11
N SER A 48 3.30 -1.65 8.68
CA SER A 48 4.45 -1.30 9.54
C SER A 48 4.05 -0.43 10.75
N ARG A 49 2.96 0.35 10.65
CA ARG A 49 2.46 1.17 11.77
C ARG A 49 1.59 0.38 12.74
N HIS A 50 0.94 -0.68 12.26
CA HIS A 50 -0.04 -1.48 13.02
C HIS A 50 0.45 -2.92 13.26
N TRP A 51 1.76 -3.16 13.17
CA TRP A 51 2.37 -4.49 13.15
C TRP A 51 1.98 -5.42 14.32
N ALA A 52 1.58 -4.86 15.47
CA ALA A 52 1.18 -5.62 16.65
C ALA A 52 -0.26 -6.17 16.58
N ASP A 53 -1.07 -5.66 15.66
CA ASP A 53 -2.52 -5.88 15.62
C ASP A 53 -2.95 -6.88 14.53
N HIS A 54 -2.00 -7.53 13.86
CA HIS A 54 -2.26 -8.35 12.67
C HIS A 54 -2.17 -9.85 12.93
N ASP A 55 -3.00 -10.62 12.24
CA ASP A 55 -2.92 -12.07 12.27
C ASP A 55 -1.71 -12.61 11.47
N ILE A 56 -1.43 -13.90 11.61
CA ILE A 56 -0.31 -14.58 10.94
C ILE A 56 -0.48 -14.57 9.42
N ALA A 57 -1.70 -14.75 8.92
CA ALA A 57 -1.99 -14.82 7.49
C ALA A 57 -1.65 -13.49 6.78
N TRP A 58 -1.85 -12.36 7.45
CA TRP A 58 -1.49 -11.05 6.93
C TRP A 58 0.01 -10.87 6.87
N SER A 59 0.70 -11.28 7.93
CA SER A 59 2.17 -11.24 7.98
C SER A 59 2.77 -12.08 6.84
N GLU A 60 2.21 -13.26 6.57
CA GLU A 60 2.59 -14.10 5.42
C GLU A 60 2.35 -13.40 4.08
N PHE A 61 1.19 -12.78 3.89
CA PHE A 61 0.84 -12.08 2.65
C PHE A 61 1.75 -10.87 2.37
N VAL A 62 2.03 -10.06 3.39
CA VAL A 62 2.90 -8.89 3.28
C VAL A 62 4.34 -9.32 3.03
N ALA A 63 4.83 -10.37 3.73
CA ALA A 63 6.16 -10.91 3.49
C ALA A 63 6.31 -11.49 2.07
N ALA A 64 5.32 -12.26 1.60
CA ALA A 64 5.32 -12.79 0.23
C ALA A 64 5.32 -11.67 -0.81
N SER A 65 4.53 -10.61 -0.60
CA SER A 65 4.51 -9.44 -1.48
C SER A 65 5.85 -8.68 -1.47
N TYR A 66 6.48 -8.55 -0.29
CA TYR A 66 7.79 -7.93 -0.15
C TYR A 66 8.88 -8.72 -0.91
N ASP A 67 8.92 -10.04 -0.75
CA ASP A 67 9.88 -10.89 -1.45
C ASP A 67 9.63 -10.86 -2.96
N PHE A 68 8.36 -10.85 -3.38
CA PHE A 68 7.97 -10.82 -4.79
C PHE A 68 8.43 -9.56 -5.53
N ILE A 69 8.45 -8.39 -4.86
CA ILE A 69 8.99 -7.17 -5.47
C ILE A 69 10.54 -7.13 -5.50
N GLY A 70 11.23 -8.14 -4.96
CA GLY A 70 12.68 -8.18 -4.85
C GLY A 70 13.21 -7.75 -3.47
N GLY A 71 12.37 -7.85 -2.43
CA GLY A 71 12.75 -7.56 -1.05
C GLY A 71 13.26 -6.13 -0.85
N SER A 72 14.41 -6.01 -0.18
CA SER A 72 14.97 -4.70 0.19
C SER A 72 15.30 -3.82 -1.03
N ASP A 73 15.82 -4.41 -2.09
CA ASP A 73 16.18 -3.67 -3.30
C ASP A 73 14.94 -3.26 -4.07
N GLY A 74 13.93 -4.13 -4.12
CA GLY A 74 12.59 -3.81 -4.64
C GLY A 74 11.95 -2.63 -3.91
N TRP A 75 11.94 -2.69 -2.57
CA TRP A 75 11.42 -1.62 -1.73
C TRP A 75 12.14 -0.28 -1.97
N LYS A 76 13.48 -0.29 -1.97
CA LYS A 76 14.28 0.92 -2.25
C LYS A 76 14.05 1.47 -3.65
N ALA A 77 13.89 0.60 -4.65
CA ALA A 77 13.60 1.02 -6.02
C ALA A 77 12.21 1.68 -6.09
N MET A 78 11.21 1.07 -5.48
CA MET A 78 9.85 1.58 -5.43
C MET A 78 9.76 2.93 -4.69
N LEU A 79 10.47 3.11 -3.57
CA LEU A 79 10.50 4.37 -2.84
C LEU A 79 11.00 5.57 -3.67
N ARG A 80 11.78 5.32 -4.73
CA ARG A 80 12.26 6.35 -5.67
C ARG A 80 11.24 6.70 -6.76
N GLU A 81 10.18 5.92 -6.91
CA GLU A 81 9.07 6.26 -7.80
C GLU A 81 8.43 7.57 -7.38
N ARG A 82 7.72 8.19 -8.32
CA ARG A 82 7.15 9.52 -8.13
C ARG A 82 5.62 9.51 -8.10
N ALA A 83 5.07 10.39 -7.27
CA ALA A 83 3.65 10.68 -7.19
C ALA A 83 3.43 12.20 -7.09
N ALA A 84 2.34 12.67 -7.68
CA ALA A 84 1.93 14.06 -7.57
C ALA A 84 1.05 14.24 -6.33
N CYS A 85 1.28 15.30 -5.56
CA CYS A 85 0.35 15.71 -4.52
C CYS A 85 -0.99 16.10 -5.17
N GLU A 86 -2.10 15.63 -4.62
CA GLU A 86 -3.41 15.95 -5.17
C GLU A 86 -3.71 17.47 -5.13
N SER A 87 -3.30 18.14 -4.05
CA SER A 87 -3.62 19.55 -3.81
C SER A 87 -2.74 20.52 -4.61
N CYS A 88 -1.41 20.43 -4.48
CA CYS A 88 -0.50 21.37 -5.16
C CYS A 88 0.06 20.88 -6.49
N ARG A 89 -0.17 19.60 -6.85
CA ARG A 89 0.32 18.96 -8.08
C ARG A 89 1.85 18.82 -8.20
N ASP A 90 2.61 19.27 -7.21
CA ASP A 90 4.05 19.03 -7.14
C ASP A 90 4.37 17.54 -7.06
N ILE A 91 5.52 17.17 -7.62
CA ILE A 91 5.94 15.78 -7.79
C ILE A 91 7.00 15.42 -6.75
N TYR A 92 6.70 14.42 -5.93
CA TYR A 92 7.59 13.93 -4.88
C TYR A 92 7.93 12.47 -5.13
N ARG A 93 9.03 12.01 -4.52
CA ARG A 93 9.31 10.59 -4.40
C ARG A 93 8.37 9.96 -3.36
N LEU A 94 8.09 8.67 -3.49
CA LEU A 94 7.25 7.95 -2.52
C LEU A 94 7.81 8.01 -1.09
N GLU A 95 9.14 8.03 -0.92
CA GLU A 95 9.78 8.25 0.39
C GLU A 95 9.48 9.62 1.03
N ASN A 96 8.97 10.59 0.27
CA ASN A 96 8.79 11.99 0.67
C ASN A 96 7.35 12.48 0.51
N ILE A 97 6.37 11.59 0.44
CA ILE A 97 4.96 11.94 0.27
C ILE A 97 4.07 10.99 1.06
N GLY A 98 3.03 11.53 1.68
CA GLY A 98 2.03 10.72 2.35
C GLY A 98 0.97 10.21 1.38
N LEU A 99 0.29 9.14 1.77
CA LEU A 99 -0.85 8.58 1.05
C LEU A 99 -2.05 8.42 1.99
N CYS A 100 -3.23 8.83 1.53
CA CYS A 100 -4.48 8.47 2.20
C CYS A 100 -4.76 6.98 2.06
N THR A 101 -4.86 6.27 3.18
CA THR A 101 -5.35 4.89 3.14
C THR A 101 -6.81 4.82 2.71
N GLY A 102 -7.63 5.85 2.96
CA GLY A 102 -9.07 5.86 2.63
C GLY A 102 -9.36 6.16 1.16
N CYS A 103 -8.85 7.27 0.63
CA CYS A 103 -9.14 7.71 -0.76
C CYS A 103 -8.02 7.39 -1.76
N MET A 104 -6.90 6.81 -1.32
CA MET A 104 -5.76 6.43 -2.16
C MET A 104 -5.10 7.61 -2.90
N ARG A 105 -5.31 8.84 -2.42
CA ARG A 105 -4.69 10.05 -2.96
C ARG A 105 -3.41 10.40 -2.21
N TYR A 106 -2.44 10.92 -2.93
CA TYR A 106 -1.16 11.35 -2.36
C TYR A 106 -1.22 12.80 -1.88
N THR A 107 -0.56 13.08 -0.76
CA THR A 107 -0.44 14.43 -0.21
C THR A 107 0.96 14.74 0.28
N CYS A 108 1.46 15.94 -0.02
CA CYS A 108 2.73 16.38 0.54
C CYS A 108 2.52 16.88 1.97
N TYR A 109 3.60 16.85 2.77
CA TYR A 109 3.56 17.29 4.17
C TYR A 109 3.16 18.76 4.34
N ALA A 110 3.39 19.61 3.33
CA ALA A 110 2.98 21.01 3.36
C ALA A 110 1.47 21.21 3.13
N CYS A 111 0.86 20.41 2.25
CA CYS A 111 -0.58 20.47 2.00
C CYS A 111 -1.40 19.77 3.10
N GLY A 112 -0.78 18.85 3.84
CA GLY A 112 -1.44 18.15 4.95
C GLY A 112 -2.56 17.20 4.49
N ALA A 113 -3.50 16.90 5.38
CA ALA A 113 -4.58 15.97 5.07
C ALA A 113 -5.55 16.53 4.01
N HIS A 114 -5.89 15.71 3.01
CA HIS A 114 -6.88 16.02 1.97
C HIS A 114 -8.31 15.70 2.47
N GLY A 115 -9.07 16.74 2.80
CA GLY A 115 -10.53 16.70 3.00
C GLY A 115 -11.05 15.77 4.11
N SER A 116 -12.37 15.64 4.22
CA SER A 116 -13.06 14.75 5.17
C SER A 116 -13.04 13.30 4.68
N CYS A 117 -11.87 12.67 4.68
CA CYS A 117 -11.73 11.23 4.45
C CYS A 117 -11.57 10.50 5.78
N VAL A 118 -12.19 9.33 5.92
CA VAL A 118 -12.07 8.46 7.10
C VAL A 118 -10.75 7.69 7.18
N GLY A 119 -9.88 7.84 6.17
CA GLY A 119 -8.56 7.21 6.13
C GLY A 119 -7.48 8.04 6.82
N GLU A 120 -6.40 7.37 7.19
CA GLU A 120 -5.20 8.02 7.74
C GLU A 120 -4.16 8.29 6.65
N ILE A 121 -3.20 9.16 6.95
CA ILE A 121 -2.01 9.37 6.12
C ILE A 121 -0.90 8.44 6.58
N VAL A 122 -0.42 7.59 5.67
CA VAL A 122 0.78 6.74 5.85
C VAL A 122 1.92 7.20 4.96
#